data_AF-A0AA88Y933-F1
#
_entry.id   AF-A0AA88Y933-F1
#
_cell.length_a   1.000
_cell.length_b   1.000
_cell.length_c   1.000
_cell.angle_alpha   90.00
_cell.angle_beta   90.00
_cell.angle_gamma   90.00
#
_symmetry.space_group_name_H-M   'P 1'
#
loop_
_entity.id
_entity.type
_entity.pdbx_description
1 polymer ?
#
loop_
_entity_poly.entity_id
_entity_poly.type
_entity_poly.pdbx_seq_one_letter_code
_entity_poly.pdbx_strand_id
1 'polypeptide(L)'
;MLCLTFALFVCLQYIVSRDQSVLTWLPNEDSREGRKLFEKNDSPNKQEVSNDLLMLEPNDRRLIHHVETMIHPPSSHPYNLTRPDEVDYSRGQSLRIDQFLHSKEKGIFIEIGAFDGETHSVSLYLEKYRQWIGLLIEPRPNNFRKLLHKHRKASALQACVKTNSSEGDTMSKTFSETDEVVPCFFMETIIKAHGFLHINMLSVDAKDQELDILKTVPFEKVLIDVITVEFSHGSSAHGPILKFLDSKNYTAFHQFVNHPLKKSDLLFVRNELNN
;
A
#
# COMPACT_ATOMS: atom_id res chain seq x y z
N MET A 1 -19.09 4.26 -54.26
CA MET A 1 -20.41 3.97 -53.65
C MET A 1 -20.42 2.52 -53.21
N LEU A 2 -20.47 2.27 -51.88
CA LEU A 2 -20.86 1.08 -51.11
C LEU A 2 -20.32 -0.31 -51.57
N CYS A 3 -19.82 -1.23 -50.73
CA CYS A 3 -20.03 -1.45 -49.30
C CYS A 3 -18.90 -2.38 -48.80
N LEU A 4 -18.12 -1.93 -47.83
CA LEU A 4 -16.98 -2.63 -47.20
C LEU A 4 -17.36 -2.94 -45.75
N THR A 5 -18.31 -3.85 -45.48
CA THR A 5 -18.77 -4.15 -44.11
C THR A 5 -19.39 -5.54 -43.92
N PHE A 6 -18.78 -6.64 -44.41
CA PHE A 6 -19.32 -7.99 -44.13
C PHE A 6 -18.30 -9.13 -43.95
N ALA A 7 -17.02 -8.84 -43.65
CA ALA A 7 -15.96 -9.87 -43.63
C ALA A 7 -15.28 -10.11 -42.28
N LEU A 8 -15.87 -9.72 -41.14
CA LEU A 8 -15.24 -9.91 -39.81
C LEU A 8 -16.12 -10.58 -38.75
N PHE A 9 -17.27 -11.15 -39.12
CA PHE A 9 -18.22 -11.73 -38.15
C PHE A 9 -18.37 -13.27 -38.19
N VAL A 10 -17.48 -14.02 -38.86
CA VAL A 10 -17.61 -15.49 -38.99
C VAL A 10 -16.37 -16.30 -38.55
N CYS A 11 -15.30 -15.67 -38.04
CA CYS A 11 -14.05 -16.38 -37.67
C CYS A 11 -13.83 -16.63 -36.16
N LEU A 12 -14.87 -16.87 -35.35
CA LEU A 12 -14.66 -17.21 -33.93
C LEU A 12 -15.60 -18.27 -33.34
N GLN A 13 -16.18 -19.15 -34.17
CA GLN A 13 -16.93 -20.32 -33.69
C GLN A 13 -16.42 -21.68 -34.21
N TYR A 14 -15.15 -21.77 -34.64
CA TYR A 14 -14.60 -23.02 -35.19
C TYR A 14 -13.20 -23.37 -34.66
N ILE A 15 -12.97 -23.33 -33.34
CA ILE A 15 -11.90 -24.12 -32.70
C ILE A 15 -12.40 -24.65 -31.35
N VAL A 16 -13.38 -25.56 -31.42
CA VAL A 16 -13.70 -26.51 -30.34
C VAL A 16 -13.86 -27.87 -31.01
N SER A 17 -12.81 -28.68 -31.03
CA SER A 17 -12.90 -30.14 -30.90
C SER A 17 -11.53 -30.82 -30.95
N ARG A 18 -11.28 -31.62 -29.90
CA ARG A 18 -10.60 -32.93 -29.91
C ARG A 18 -9.14 -32.98 -30.38
N ASP A 19 -8.25 -33.25 -29.43
CA ASP A 19 -7.41 -34.43 -29.57
C ASP A 19 -7.22 -35.14 -28.21
N GLN A 20 -7.44 -36.46 -28.22
CA GLN A 20 -7.31 -37.42 -27.14
C GLN A 20 -6.19 -38.38 -27.54
N SER A 21 -4.99 -38.16 -27.03
CA SER A 21 -3.92 -39.15 -26.81
C SER A 21 -2.82 -38.38 -26.06
N VAL A 22 -2.39 -38.75 -24.86
CA VAL A 22 -1.63 -39.96 -24.53
C VAL A 22 -1.78 -40.18 -23.02
N LEU A 23 -2.23 -41.38 -22.66
CA LEU A 23 -2.16 -41.94 -21.32
C LEU A 23 -0.77 -42.53 -21.08
N THR A 24 -0.39 -42.63 -19.80
CA THR A 24 0.76 -43.32 -19.20
C THR A 24 2.11 -42.58 -19.16
N TRP A 25 2.33 -41.85 -18.07
CA TRP A 25 3.54 -41.99 -17.23
C TRP A 25 3.23 -41.46 -15.82
N LEU A 26 3.19 -42.37 -14.83
CA LEU A 26 3.17 -42.03 -13.41
C LEU A 26 4.60 -42.10 -12.87
N PRO A 27 5.05 -41.11 -12.09
CA PRO A 27 6.01 -41.34 -11.02
C PRO A 27 5.31 -41.38 -9.67
N ASN A 28 5.82 -42.26 -8.82
CA ASN A 28 5.35 -42.63 -7.50
C ASN A 28 5.38 -41.50 -6.46
N GLU A 29 4.45 -41.64 -5.49
CA GLU A 29 4.55 -41.30 -4.06
C GLU A 29 5.27 -40.01 -3.68
N ASP A 30 4.51 -38.95 -3.36
CA ASP A 30 4.42 -38.41 -2.00
C ASP A 30 3.39 -37.24 -1.92
N SER A 31 2.09 -37.54 -1.97
CA SER A 31 1.03 -36.52 -2.02
C SER A 31 0.05 -36.57 -0.84
N ARG A 32 0.48 -37.09 0.33
CA ARG A 32 -0.39 -37.20 1.52
C ARG A 32 -0.33 -36.01 2.47
N GLU A 33 0.62 -35.09 2.33
CA GLU A 33 0.69 -33.90 3.19
C GLU A 33 -0.08 -32.68 2.66
N GLY A 34 -0.31 -32.56 1.35
CA GLY A 34 -0.95 -31.36 0.77
C GLY A 34 -2.48 -31.30 0.84
N ARG A 35 -3.18 -32.36 1.23
CA ARG A 35 -4.67 -32.45 1.16
C ARG A 35 -5.41 -32.25 2.48
N LYS A 36 -4.71 -32.05 3.60
CA LYS A 36 -5.36 -31.77 4.90
C LYS A 36 -5.68 -30.28 5.14
N LEU A 37 -5.33 -29.39 4.21
CA LEU A 37 -5.49 -27.94 4.38
C LEU A 37 -6.83 -27.37 3.87
N PHE A 38 -7.69 -28.19 3.26
CA PHE A 38 -8.95 -27.71 2.68
C PHE A 38 -10.10 -28.70 2.88
N GLU A 39 -10.52 -28.88 4.14
CA GLU A 39 -11.90 -29.28 4.43
C GLU A 39 -12.73 -28.03 4.73
N LYS A 40 -13.78 -27.87 3.94
CA LYS A 40 -14.68 -26.73 3.88
C LYS A 40 -15.73 -26.88 4.98
N ASN A 41 -15.85 -25.90 5.88
CA ASN A 41 -17.03 -25.73 6.73
C ASN A 41 -17.63 -24.35 6.48
N ASP A 42 -18.91 -24.34 6.10
CA ASP A 42 -19.71 -23.16 5.78
C ASP A 42 -20.09 -22.37 7.04
N SER A 43 -19.63 -21.12 7.12
CA SER A 43 -20.19 -19.93 7.82
C SER A 43 -19.25 -18.75 7.54
N PRO A 44 -19.71 -17.47 7.46
CA PRO A 44 -18.84 -16.35 7.09
C PRO A 44 -17.97 -15.94 8.29
N ASN A 45 -16.96 -16.76 8.57
CA ASN A 45 -16.08 -16.59 9.72
C ASN A 45 -14.84 -15.80 9.29
N LYS A 46 -14.52 -14.75 10.06
CA LYS A 46 -13.29 -13.95 9.93
C LYS A 46 -12.10 -14.87 9.68
N GLN A 47 -11.46 -14.71 8.54
CA GLN A 47 -10.31 -15.52 8.16
C GLN A 47 -9.12 -15.06 9.04
N GLU A 48 -8.96 -15.68 10.20
CA GLU A 48 -7.76 -15.53 11.01
C GLU A 48 -6.57 -15.91 10.13
N VAL A 49 -5.68 -14.95 9.87
CA VAL A 49 -4.43 -15.22 9.17
C VAL A 49 -3.67 -16.24 10.01
N SER A 50 -3.41 -17.44 9.46
CA SER A 50 -2.62 -18.44 10.19
C SER A 50 -1.29 -17.82 10.58
N ASN A 51 -0.93 -17.93 11.86
CA ASN A 51 0.36 -17.46 12.37
C ASN A 51 1.53 -18.01 11.53
N ASP A 52 1.39 -19.21 10.95
CA ASP A 52 2.39 -19.81 10.08
C ASP A 52 2.69 -18.97 8.83
N LEU A 53 1.69 -18.27 8.25
CA LEU A 53 1.88 -17.39 7.10
C LEU A 53 2.69 -16.14 7.48
N LEU A 54 2.42 -15.59 8.67
CA LEU A 54 3.08 -14.37 9.17
C LEU A 54 4.53 -14.60 9.64
N MET A 55 4.93 -15.87 9.78
CA MET A 55 6.31 -16.31 10.05
C MET A 55 7.15 -16.49 8.79
N LEU A 56 6.55 -16.39 7.60
CA LEU A 56 7.26 -16.57 6.34
C LEU A 56 8.19 -15.39 6.03
N GLU A 57 9.23 -15.68 5.26
CA GLU A 57 10.16 -14.66 4.76
C GLU A 57 9.43 -13.58 3.93
N PRO A 58 9.89 -12.32 3.95
CA PRO A 58 9.21 -11.20 3.28
C PRO A 58 8.96 -11.42 1.78
N ASN A 59 9.78 -12.24 1.12
CA ASN A 59 9.69 -12.54 -0.30
C ASN A 59 8.98 -13.88 -0.62
N ASP A 60 8.44 -14.60 0.38
CA ASP A 60 7.72 -15.85 0.16
C ASP A 60 6.44 -15.59 -0.65
N ARG A 61 6.26 -16.35 -1.73
CA ARG A 61 5.14 -16.17 -2.66
C ARG A 61 3.79 -16.40 -1.99
N ARG A 62 3.69 -17.26 -0.98
CA ARG A 62 2.44 -17.52 -0.25
C ARG A 62 2.05 -16.31 0.59
N LEU A 63 3.03 -15.68 1.24
CA LEU A 63 2.82 -14.46 2.01
C LEU A 63 2.45 -13.28 1.10
N ILE A 64 3.17 -13.12 -0.02
CA ILE A 64 2.83 -12.10 -1.04
C ILE A 64 1.41 -12.30 -1.55
N HIS A 65 1.07 -13.54 -1.96
CA HIS A 65 -0.26 -13.85 -2.47
C HIS A 65 -1.35 -13.62 -1.43
N HIS A 66 -1.09 -13.95 -0.16
CA HIS A 66 -2.01 -13.64 0.91
C HIS A 66 -2.29 -12.13 1.01
N VAL A 67 -1.24 -11.30 0.98
CA VAL A 67 -1.40 -9.83 0.97
C VAL A 67 -2.15 -9.36 -0.27
N GLU A 68 -1.88 -9.91 -1.46
CA GLU A 68 -2.64 -9.60 -2.69
C GLU A 68 -4.15 -9.80 -2.49
N THR A 69 -4.56 -10.90 -1.84
CA THR A 69 -5.99 -11.17 -1.56
C THR A 69 -6.62 -10.25 -0.54
N MET A 70 -5.81 -9.58 0.29
CA MET A 70 -6.27 -8.62 1.29
C MET A 70 -6.41 -7.19 0.76
N ILE A 71 -5.82 -6.88 -0.40
CA ILE A 71 -5.89 -5.55 -0.99
C ILE A 71 -7.31 -5.32 -1.52
N HIS A 72 -8.00 -4.33 -0.95
CA HIS A 72 -9.26 -3.84 -1.48
C HIS A 72 -9.01 -3.05 -2.77
N PRO A 73 -9.74 -3.34 -3.86
CA PRO A 73 -9.55 -2.65 -5.11
C PRO A 73 -10.08 -1.20 -5.04
N PRO A 74 -9.62 -0.31 -5.93
CA PRO A 74 -10.18 1.02 -6.13
C PRO A 74 -11.71 1.03 -6.25
N SER A 75 -12.37 2.00 -5.63
CA SER A 75 -13.83 2.13 -5.74
C SER A 75 -14.24 2.63 -7.12
N SER A 76 -15.26 2.00 -7.71
CA SER A 76 -15.93 2.50 -8.91
C SER A 76 -16.97 3.59 -8.62
N HIS A 77 -17.41 3.75 -7.36
CA HIS A 77 -18.43 4.73 -6.96
C HIS A 77 -17.88 6.16 -6.94
N PRO A 78 -18.72 7.20 -7.13
CA PRO A 78 -18.28 8.58 -6.93
C PRO A 78 -17.65 8.80 -5.55
N TYR A 79 -16.70 9.72 -5.48
CA TYR A 79 -16.08 10.15 -4.22
C TYR A 79 -17.14 10.54 -3.19
N ASN A 80 -16.97 10.09 -1.96
CA ASN A 80 -17.86 10.41 -0.84
C ASN A 80 -17.08 11.16 0.25
N LEU A 81 -16.55 12.33 -0.14
CA LEU A 81 -15.71 13.16 0.72
C LEU A 81 -16.58 14.04 1.63
N THR A 82 -16.14 14.22 2.88
CA THR A 82 -16.77 15.14 3.84
C THR A 82 -16.61 16.59 3.38
N ARG A 83 -15.44 16.93 2.83
CA ARG A 83 -15.08 18.26 2.31
C ARG A 83 -14.74 18.16 0.82
N PRO A 84 -15.74 18.01 -0.07
CA PRO A 84 -15.51 17.76 -1.50
C PRO A 84 -14.83 18.93 -2.23
N ASP A 85 -15.09 20.16 -1.77
CA ASP A 85 -14.56 21.40 -2.35
C ASP A 85 -13.13 21.73 -1.90
N GLU A 86 -12.58 20.97 -0.95
CA GLU A 86 -11.19 21.14 -0.53
C GLU A 86 -10.26 20.59 -1.61
N VAL A 87 -9.32 21.44 -2.02
CA VAL A 87 -8.33 21.08 -3.04
C VAL A 87 -7.20 20.28 -2.40
N ASP A 88 -6.68 20.77 -1.28
CA ASP A 88 -5.56 20.15 -0.57
C ASP A 88 -5.93 19.86 0.89
N TYR A 89 -5.90 18.57 1.22
CA TYR A 89 -6.23 18.05 2.55
C TYR A 89 -5.00 18.00 3.46
N SER A 90 -3.80 18.15 2.90
CA SER A 90 -2.52 17.87 3.54
C SER A 90 -1.83 19.09 4.15
N ARG A 91 -2.45 20.27 4.09
CA ARG A 91 -1.93 21.54 4.61
C ARG A 91 -0.66 22.01 3.88
N GLY A 92 -0.63 21.83 2.56
CA GLY A 92 0.41 22.31 1.65
C GLY A 92 1.37 21.21 1.16
N GLN A 93 1.38 20.03 1.78
CA GLN A 93 2.32 18.95 1.42
C GLN A 93 2.11 18.48 -0.02
N SER A 94 0.87 18.16 -0.37
CA SER A 94 0.52 17.67 -1.70
C SER A 94 0.87 18.67 -2.80
N LEU A 95 0.63 19.96 -2.58
CA LEU A 95 0.98 21.04 -3.52
C LEU A 95 2.50 21.21 -3.62
N ARG A 96 3.23 21.07 -2.52
CA ARG A 96 4.70 21.15 -2.54
C ARG A 96 5.33 19.98 -3.29
N ILE A 97 4.78 18.77 -3.11
CA ILE A 97 5.16 17.55 -3.85
C ILE A 97 4.85 17.73 -5.33
N ASP A 98 3.65 18.22 -5.65
CA ASP A 98 3.21 18.49 -7.02
C ASP A 98 4.13 19.48 -7.73
N GLN A 99 4.54 20.56 -7.05
CA GLN A 99 5.51 21.52 -7.58
C GLN A 99 6.88 20.89 -7.79
N PHE A 100 7.39 20.15 -6.79
CA PHE A 100 8.70 19.52 -6.87
C PHE A 100 8.79 18.50 -8.00
N LEU A 101 7.73 17.70 -8.20
CA LEU A 101 7.65 16.72 -9.28
C LEU A 101 7.13 17.31 -10.60
N HIS A 102 7.18 18.63 -10.78
CA HIS A 102 6.80 19.32 -12.02
C HIS A 102 5.41 18.94 -12.54
N SER A 103 4.41 18.89 -11.64
CA SER A 103 3.04 18.51 -11.94
C SER A 103 2.90 17.14 -12.61
N LYS A 104 3.77 16.19 -12.23
CA LYS A 104 3.75 14.82 -12.74
C LYS A 104 2.35 14.22 -12.69
N GLU A 105 1.89 13.73 -13.84
CA GLU A 105 0.68 12.92 -13.96
C GLU A 105 1.01 11.42 -13.87
N LYS A 106 0.00 10.62 -13.49
CA LYS A 106 0.05 9.16 -13.47
C LYS A 106 1.21 8.61 -12.63
N GLY A 107 1.49 9.28 -11.52
CA GLY A 107 2.45 8.81 -10.52
C GLY A 107 1.88 7.69 -9.64
N ILE A 108 2.76 7.12 -8.82
CA ILE A 108 2.46 6.06 -7.87
C ILE A 108 2.72 6.56 -6.45
N PHE A 109 1.80 6.29 -5.53
CA PHE A 109 2.01 6.55 -4.11
C PHE A 109 1.74 5.34 -3.20
N ILE A 110 2.37 5.37 -2.04
CA ILE A 110 1.97 4.58 -0.87
C ILE A 110 1.80 5.55 0.30
N GLU A 111 0.67 5.46 1.01
CA GLU A 111 0.39 6.26 2.20
C GLU A 111 0.14 5.33 3.39
N ILE A 112 1.07 5.33 4.34
CA ILE A 112 1.01 4.56 5.58
C ILE A 112 0.41 5.45 6.66
N GLY A 113 -0.68 4.98 7.29
CA GLY A 113 -1.48 5.76 8.22
C GLY A 113 -2.55 6.59 7.51
N ALA A 114 -3.24 5.99 6.54
CA ALA A 114 -4.24 6.68 5.73
C ALA A 114 -5.49 7.16 6.50
N PHE A 115 -5.63 6.79 7.78
CA PHE A 115 -6.68 7.24 8.68
C PHE A 115 -8.09 7.03 8.08
N ASP A 116 -8.90 8.08 7.97
CA ASP A 116 -10.26 8.02 7.42
C ASP A 116 -10.30 8.17 5.89
N GLY A 117 -9.14 8.18 5.22
CA GLY A 117 -9.01 8.33 3.78
C GLY A 117 -9.17 9.76 3.25
N GLU A 118 -9.31 10.78 4.10
CA GLU A 118 -9.53 12.16 3.67
C GLU A 118 -8.81 13.18 4.55
N THR A 119 -9.03 13.12 5.86
CA THR A 119 -8.48 14.07 6.83
C THR A 119 -6.96 13.98 6.82
N HIS A 120 -6.29 15.08 6.50
CA HIS A 120 -4.82 15.18 6.41
C HIS A 120 -4.17 14.33 5.32
N SER A 121 -4.95 13.74 4.39
CA SER A 121 -4.38 12.87 3.36
C SER A 121 -3.46 13.62 2.41
N VAL A 122 -2.22 13.14 2.28
CA VAL A 122 -1.20 13.70 1.39
C VAL A 122 -1.45 13.28 -0.06
N SER A 123 -1.98 12.07 -0.27
CA SER A 123 -2.22 11.51 -1.61
C SER A 123 -3.49 11.98 -2.29
N LEU A 124 -4.51 12.46 -1.56
CA LEU A 124 -5.85 12.69 -2.13
C LEU A 124 -5.85 13.74 -3.27
N TYR A 125 -5.06 14.80 -3.15
CA TYR A 125 -4.89 15.77 -4.23
C TYR A 125 -4.24 15.15 -5.48
N LEU A 126 -3.16 14.36 -5.30
CA LEU A 126 -2.43 13.72 -6.39
C LEU A 126 -3.30 12.66 -7.09
N GLU A 127 -4.11 11.93 -6.33
CA GLU A 127 -5.11 10.99 -6.86
C GLU A 127 -6.16 11.73 -7.71
N LYS A 128 -6.81 12.76 -7.14
CA LYS A 128 -7.91 13.50 -7.80
C LYS A 128 -7.46 14.25 -9.05
N TYR A 129 -6.33 14.95 -8.98
CA TYR A 129 -5.95 15.97 -9.96
C TYR A 129 -4.76 15.58 -10.84
N ARG A 130 -3.94 14.60 -10.41
CA ARG A 130 -2.80 14.11 -11.20
C ARG A 130 -2.98 12.68 -11.71
N GLN A 131 -4.15 12.07 -11.46
CA GLN A 131 -4.45 10.69 -11.86
C GLN A 131 -3.44 9.69 -11.28
N TRP A 132 -2.90 9.98 -10.09
CA TRP A 132 -2.01 9.04 -9.42
C TRP A 132 -2.80 7.84 -8.93
N ILE A 133 -2.17 6.67 -9.03
CA ILE A 133 -2.65 5.44 -8.41
C ILE A 133 -1.83 5.16 -7.16
N GLY A 134 -2.37 4.38 -6.24
CA GLY A 134 -1.61 4.07 -5.04
C GLY A 134 -2.27 3.10 -4.11
N LEU A 135 -1.59 2.90 -2.98
CA LEU A 135 -2.02 2.04 -1.88
C LEU A 135 -2.16 2.86 -0.59
N LEU A 136 -3.34 2.84 0.00
CA LEU A 136 -3.63 3.38 1.32
C LEU A 136 -3.53 2.26 2.35
N ILE A 137 -2.73 2.44 3.39
CA ILE A 137 -2.53 1.45 4.46
C ILE A 137 -3.03 2.04 5.78
N GLU A 138 -4.03 1.41 6.39
CA GLU A 138 -4.58 1.84 7.68
C GLU A 138 -4.90 0.61 8.54
N PRO A 139 -4.22 0.42 9.68
CA PRO A 139 -4.43 -0.76 10.49
C PRO A 139 -5.69 -0.67 11.36
N ARG A 140 -6.12 0.52 11.83
CA ARG A 140 -7.24 0.61 12.79
C ARG A 140 -8.56 0.29 12.10
N PRO A 141 -9.31 -0.73 12.54
CA PRO A 141 -10.53 -1.15 11.85
C PRO A 141 -11.59 -0.07 11.66
N ASN A 142 -11.81 0.76 12.69
CA ASN A 142 -12.78 1.87 12.60
C ASN A 142 -12.35 2.95 11.60
N ASN A 143 -11.06 3.23 11.48
CA ASN A 143 -10.54 4.17 10.49
C ASN A 143 -10.62 3.56 9.09
N PHE A 144 -10.20 2.29 8.95
CA PHE A 144 -10.24 1.57 7.69
C PHE A 144 -11.66 1.50 7.11
N ARG A 145 -12.68 1.25 7.95
CA ARG A 145 -14.08 1.31 7.51
C ARG A 145 -14.46 2.70 6.98
N LYS A 146 -14.08 3.78 7.67
CA LYS A 146 -14.33 5.16 7.21
C LYS A 146 -13.62 5.44 5.89
N LEU A 147 -12.37 4.98 5.75
CA LEU A 147 -11.58 5.08 4.53
C LEU A 147 -12.31 4.43 3.34
N LEU A 148 -12.80 3.20 3.50
CA LEU A 148 -13.56 2.53 2.44
C LEU A 148 -14.82 3.32 2.05
N HIS A 149 -15.49 3.95 3.02
CA HIS A 149 -16.65 4.81 2.77
C HIS A 149 -16.34 6.10 2.01
N LYS A 150 -15.07 6.51 1.87
CA LYS A 150 -14.68 7.67 1.04
C LYS A 150 -14.69 7.39 -0.45
N HIS A 151 -14.79 6.12 -0.85
CA HIS A 151 -14.73 5.69 -2.25
C HIS A 151 -13.49 6.21 -2.98
N ARG A 152 -12.34 6.14 -2.31
CA ARG A 152 -11.03 6.45 -2.90
C ARG A 152 -10.80 5.64 -4.18
N LYS A 153 -10.04 6.22 -5.11
CA LYS A 153 -9.61 5.58 -6.36
C LYS A 153 -8.27 4.87 -6.23
N ALA A 154 -7.65 4.93 -5.07
CA ALA A 154 -6.55 4.08 -4.66
C ALA A 154 -7.03 2.74 -4.09
N SER A 155 -6.16 1.74 -4.16
CA SER A 155 -6.31 0.48 -3.44
C SER A 155 -6.16 0.72 -1.94
N ALA A 156 -6.72 -0.14 -1.10
CA ALA A 156 -6.62 -0.03 0.35
C ALA A 156 -6.26 -1.36 1.02
N LEU A 157 -5.41 -1.33 2.04
CA LEU A 157 -4.99 -2.51 2.80
C LEU A 157 -5.16 -2.26 4.31
N GLN A 158 -5.92 -3.14 4.96
CA GLN A 158 -6.01 -3.16 6.42
C GLN A 158 -4.88 -3.99 7.01
N ALA A 159 -3.74 -3.36 7.24
CA ALA A 159 -2.59 -3.99 7.86
C ALA A 159 -1.73 -2.97 8.60
N CYS A 160 -0.97 -3.43 9.58
CA CYS A 160 0.18 -2.68 10.09
C CYS A 160 1.43 -3.00 9.28
N VAL A 161 2.44 -2.14 9.41
CA VAL A 161 3.78 -2.44 8.92
C VAL A 161 4.57 -3.09 10.04
N LYS A 162 5.20 -4.21 9.73
CA LYS A 162 6.06 -4.97 10.64
C LYS A 162 7.38 -4.21 10.83
N THR A 163 7.76 -3.96 12.08
CA THR A 163 8.95 -3.19 12.47
C THR A 163 9.91 -4.02 13.30
N ASN A 164 11.22 -3.83 13.14
CA ASN A 164 12.25 -4.58 13.87
C ASN A 164 12.54 -4.01 15.28
N SER A 165 11.56 -3.44 15.97
CA SER A 165 11.78 -2.73 17.24
C SER A 165 11.89 -3.70 18.44
N SER A 166 12.50 -3.21 19.52
CA SER A 166 12.80 -3.97 20.75
C SER A 166 11.56 -4.41 21.55
N GLU A 167 10.35 -3.96 21.19
CA GLU A 167 9.09 -4.36 21.84
C GLU A 167 8.50 -5.67 21.27
N GLY A 168 9.26 -6.34 20.38
CA GLY A 168 8.93 -7.66 19.88
C GLY A 168 8.42 -7.61 18.44
N ASP A 169 8.81 -8.63 17.69
CA ASP A 169 8.40 -8.87 16.31
C ASP A 169 6.89 -9.15 16.24
N THR A 170 6.08 -8.08 16.34
CA THR A 170 4.65 -8.22 16.54
C THR A 170 4.00 -8.53 15.19
N MET A 171 3.67 -9.80 14.98
CA MET A 171 3.05 -10.30 13.75
C MET A 171 1.64 -9.75 13.52
N SER A 172 0.96 -9.28 14.58
CA SER A 172 -0.36 -8.68 14.50
C SER A 172 -0.62 -7.71 15.65
N LYS A 173 -1.45 -6.69 15.45
CA LYS A 173 -1.87 -5.75 16.49
C LYS A 173 -3.33 -5.97 16.85
N THR A 174 -3.63 -6.03 18.14
CA THR A 174 -5.01 -6.05 18.65
C THR A 174 -5.47 -4.62 18.93
N PHE A 175 -6.61 -4.24 18.38
CA PHE A 175 -7.23 -2.94 18.62
C PHE A 175 -8.39 -3.08 19.62
N SER A 176 -8.18 -2.59 20.85
CA SER A 176 -9.14 -2.68 21.96
C SER A 176 -10.50 -2.01 21.70
N GLU A 177 -10.55 -1.07 20.74
CA GLU A 177 -11.78 -0.36 20.37
C GLU A 177 -12.79 -1.28 19.66
N THR A 178 -12.32 -2.39 19.08
CA THR A 178 -13.14 -3.30 18.25
C THR A 178 -12.89 -4.78 18.56
N ASP A 179 -11.92 -5.10 19.42
CA ASP A 179 -11.41 -6.45 19.67
C ASP A 179 -11.02 -7.18 18.38
N GLU A 180 -10.44 -6.45 17.42
CA GLU A 180 -9.98 -7.01 16.15
C GLU A 180 -8.47 -7.12 16.13
N VAL A 181 -7.99 -8.26 15.62
CA VAL A 181 -6.58 -8.55 15.37
C VAL A 181 -6.29 -8.23 13.91
N VAL A 182 -5.27 -7.41 13.68
CA VAL A 182 -4.87 -6.95 12.35
C VAL A 182 -3.43 -7.39 12.08
N PRO A 183 -3.15 -8.07 10.96
CA PRO A 183 -1.81 -8.56 10.66
C PRO A 183 -0.84 -7.41 10.36
N CYS A 184 0.43 -7.60 10.71
CA CYS A 184 1.52 -6.73 10.32
C CYS A 184 2.38 -7.42 9.25
N PHE A 185 2.61 -6.74 8.12
CA PHE A 185 3.42 -7.26 7.02
C PHE A 185 4.69 -6.45 6.83
N PHE A 186 5.73 -7.09 6.31
CA PHE A 186 6.95 -6.40 5.91
C PHE A 186 6.67 -5.43 4.76
N MET A 187 7.36 -4.28 4.74
CA MET A 187 7.28 -3.34 3.61
C MET A 187 7.64 -4.01 2.28
N GLU A 188 8.64 -4.89 2.26
CA GLU A 188 8.99 -5.65 1.05
C GLU A 188 7.82 -6.51 0.54
N THR A 189 7.10 -7.20 1.43
CA THR A 189 5.93 -8.01 1.08
C THR A 189 4.82 -7.14 0.49
N ILE A 190 4.49 -6.04 1.16
CA ILE A 190 3.41 -5.12 0.74
C ILE A 190 3.71 -4.53 -0.65
N ILE A 191 4.93 -4.02 -0.84
CA ILE A 191 5.34 -3.42 -2.12
C ILE A 191 5.31 -4.47 -3.25
N LYS A 192 5.75 -5.70 -2.99
CA LYS A 192 5.71 -6.79 -3.96
C LYS A 192 4.29 -7.23 -4.30
N ALA A 193 3.41 -7.34 -3.31
CA ALA A 193 2.01 -7.71 -3.50
C ALA A 193 1.27 -6.68 -4.37
N HIS A 194 1.61 -5.40 -4.24
CA HIS A 194 1.05 -4.38 -5.12
C HIS A 194 1.76 -4.29 -6.49
N GLY A 195 3.01 -4.76 -6.60
CA GLY A 195 3.77 -4.76 -7.85
C GLY A 195 4.41 -3.41 -8.21
N PHE A 196 4.66 -2.54 -7.23
CA PHE A 196 5.30 -1.25 -7.46
C PHE A 196 6.83 -1.35 -7.33
N LEU A 197 7.57 -1.00 -8.38
CA LEU A 197 9.04 -0.92 -8.34
C LEU A 197 9.55 0.53 -8.23
N HIS A 198 8.73 1.49 -8.65
CA HIS A 198 8.98 2.91 -8.52
C HIS A 198 7.79 3.59 -7.86
N ILE A 199 8.03 4.25 -6.74
CA ILE A 199 7.04 4.98 -5.94
C ILE A 199 7.42 6.46 -6.00
N ASN A 200 6.55 7.30 -6.55
CA ASN A 200 6.82 8.73 -6.64
C ASN A 200 6.64 9.44 -5.29
N MET A 201 5.74 8.93 -4.42
CA MET A 201 5.58 9.43 -3.05
C MET A 201 5.34 8.30 -2.07
N LEU A 202 6.18 8.21 -1.04
CA LEU A 202 5.91 7.42 0.17
C LEU A 202 5.57 8.37 1.32
N SER A 203 4.35 8.29 1.85
CA SER A 203 3.96 9.01 3.06
C SER A 203 3.96 8.07 4.26
N VAL A 204 4.61 8.48 5.34
CA VAL A 204 4.70 7.74 6.60
C VAL A 204 4.19 8.60 7.76
N ASP A 205 2.98 8.30 8.22
CA ASP A 205 2.37 8.86 9.43
C ASP A 205 1.90 7.68 10.30
N ALA A 206 2.68 7.33 11.32
CA ALA A 206 2.47 6.09 12.06
C ALA A 206 2.59 6.26 13.57
N LYS A 207 2.31 7.48 14.07
CA LYS A 207 2.32 7.85 15.50
C LYS A 207 3.57 7.32 16.21
N ASP A 208 4.71 7.93 15.90
CA ASP A 208 6.03 7.70 16.51
C ASP A 208 6.71 6.37 16.09
N GLN A 209 6.19 5.67 15.07
CA GLN A 209 6.80 4.47 14.47
C GLN A 209 7.51 4.76 13.14
N GLU A 210 7.59 6.03 12.73
CA GLU A 210 8.03 6.42 11.40
C GLU A 210 9.45 5.93 11.10
N LEU A 211 10.39 6.12 12.05
CA LEU A 211 11.77 5.66 11.89
C LEU A 211 11.86 4.14 11.71
N ASP A 212 11.11 3.39 12.51
CA ASP A 212 11.20 1.93 12.49
C ASP A 212 10.54 1.35 11.25
N ILE A 213 9.48 1.98 10.74
CA ILE A 213 8.91 1.69 9.42
C ILE A 213 9.94 2.00 8.32
N LEU A 214 10.55 3.18 8.34
CA LEU A 214 11.55 3.59 7.35
C LEU A 214 12.74 2.62 7.28
N LYS A 215 13.19 2.08 8.43
CA LYS A 215 14.25 1.05 8.47
C LYS A 215 13.87 -0.25 7.75
N THR A 216 12.58 -0.54 7.58
CA THR A 216 12.12 -1.75 6.88
C THR A 216 11.96 -1.58 5.38
N VAL A 217 12.04 -0.35 4.87
CA VAL A 217 11.91 -0.07 3.44
C VAL A 217 13.14 -0.64 2.70
N PRO A 218 12.95 -1.49 1.67
CA PRO A 218 14.05 -2.08 0.93
C PRO A 218 14.59 -1.10 -0.12
N PHE A 219 15.27 -0.04 0.31
CA PHE A 219 15.79 1.05 -0.55
C PHE A 219 16.71 0.58 -1.70
N GLU A 220 17.35 -0.58 -1.57
CA GLU A 220 18.17 -1.18 -2.64
C GLU A 220 17.34 -1.84 -3.75
N LYS A 221 16.06 -2.11 -3.50
CA LYS A 221 15.15 -2.84 -4.41
C LYS A 221 14.04 -1.97 -4.98
N VAL A 222 13.74 -0.84 -4.35
CA VAL A 222 12.59 0.01 -4.66
C VAL A 222 13.04 1.45 -4.78
N LEU A 223 12.68 2.07 -5.90
CA LEU A 223 12.98 3.47 -6.15
C LEU A 223 11.88 4.34 -5.52
N ILE A 224 12.27 5.30 -4.68
CA ILE A 224 11.34 6.28 -4.09
C ILE A 224 11.83 7.69 -4.41
N ASP A 225 10.96 8.55 -4.94
CA ASP A 225 11.35 9.93 -5.30
C ASP A 225 11.24 10.89 -4.12
N VAL A 226 10.11 10.82 -3.42
CA VAL A 226 9.75 11.75 -2.35
C VAL A 226 9.21 10.98 -1.16
N ILE A 227 9.64 11.37 0.04
CA ILE A 227 9.18 10.78 1.30
C ILE A 227 8.63 11.90 2.20
N THR A 228 7.39 11.74 2.68
CA THR A 228 6.81 12.62 3.71
C THR A 228 6.77 11.87 5.03
N VAL A 229 7.18 12.55 6.10
CA VAL A 229 7.20 11.97 7.45
C VAL A 229 6.56 12.94 8.42
N GLU A 230 5.52 12.49 9.14
CA GLU A 230 4.91 13.25 10.23
C GLU A 230 5.77 13.13 11.50
N PHE A 231 5.98 14.24 12.20
CA PHE A 231 6.65 14.23 13.50
C PHE A 231 5.82 14.92 14.58
N SER A 232 5.81 14.31 15.75
CA SER A 232 5.42 14.99 16.99
C SER A 232 6.42 16.10 17.34
N HIS A 233 5.94 17.29 17.70
CA HIS A 233 6.79 18.40 18.13
C HIS A 233 7.49 18.06 19.45
N GLY A 234 8.80 18.31 19.52
CA GLY A 234 9.63 17.94 20.68
C GLY A 234 10.05 16.47 20.73
N SER A 235 9.70 15.66 19.73
CA SER A 235 10.18 14.29 19.62
C SER A 235 11.71 14.26 19.48
N SER A 236 12.37 13.31 20.13
CA SER A 236 13.81 13.04 19.90
C SER A 236 14.06 12.34 18.55
N ALA A 237 13.01 11.88 17.86
CA ALA A 237 13.09 11.11 16.62
C ALA A 237 13.50 11.94 15.39
N HIS A 238 13.44 13.27 15.45
CA HIS A 238 13.83 14.17 14.35
C HIS A 238 15.26 13.91 13.87
N GLY A 239 16.23 13.90 14.78
CA GLY A 239 17.65 13.68 14.47
C GLY A 239 17.93 12.30 13.86
N PRO A 240 17.45 11.21 14.46
CA PRO A 240 17.57 9.86 13.91
C PRO A 240 16.97 9.68 12.51
N ILE A 241 15.79 10.23 12.21
CA ILE A 241 15.18 10.11 10.88
C ILE A 241 15.98 10.89 9.84
N LEU A 242 16.40 12.12 10.16
CA LEU A 242 17.26 12.91 9.28
C LEU A 242 18.55 12.15 8.93
N LYS A 243 19.25 11.62 9.94
CA LYS A 243 20.48 10.82 9.73
C LYS A 243 20.22 9.55 8.92
N PHE A 244 19.10 8.87 9.18
CA PHE A 244 18.77 7.64 8.48
C PHE A 244 18.49 7.91 7.00
N LEU A 245 17.64 8.88 6.68
CA LEU A 245 17.30 9.21 5.29
C LEU A 245 18.47 9.82 4.51
N ASP A 246 19.33 10.60 5.18
CA ASP A 246 20.61 11.06 4.62
C ASP A 246 21.50 9.88 4.22
N SER A 247 21.63 8.86 5.09
CA SER A 247 22.35 7.62 4.77
C SER A 247 21.74 6.80 3.62
N LYS A 248 20.50 7.12 3.22
CA LYS A 248 19.78 6.53 2.08
C LYS A 248 19.72 7.46 0.86
N ASN A 249 20.55 8.51 0.83
CA ASN A 249 20.64 9.46 -0.28
C ASN A 249 19.40 10.37 -0.47
N TYR A 250 18.75 10.76 0.63
CA TYR A 250 17.65 11.73 0.65
C TYR A 250 18.03 12.97 1.47
N THR A 251 17.63 14.15 0.99
CA THR A 251 17.80 15.41 1.72
C THR A 251 16.46 15.96 2.16
N ALA A 252 16.41 16.55 3.36
CA ALA A 252 15.25 17.30 3.83
C ALA A 252 15.06 18.57 2.97
N PHE A 253 13.94 18.63 2.28
CA PHE A 253 13.63 19.67 1.30
C PHE A 253 12.70 20.76 1.84
N HIS A 254 11.76 20.38 2.70
CA HIS A 254 10.81 21.34 3.29
C HIS A 254 10.32 20.86 4.66
N GLN A 255 10.02 21.81 5.54
CA GLN A 255 9.38 21.57 6.82
C GLN A 255 8.07 22.35 6.92
N PHE A 256 6.99 21.64 7.22
CA PHE A 256 5.69 22.23 7.52
C PHE A 256 5.61 22.43 9.04
N VAL A 257 5.55 23.69 9.49
CA VAL A 257 5.56 24.10 10.91
C VAL A 257 4.27 24.81 11.33
N ASN A 258 4.13 25.08 12.63
CA ASN A 258 3.03 25.85 13.25
C ASN A 258 1.65 25.20 13.19
N HIS A 259 1.60 23.87 13.35
CA HIS A 259 0.32 23.17 13.47
C HIS A 259 -0.34 23.41 14.85
N PRO A 260 -1.66 23.63 14.92
CA PRO A 260 -2.39 23.73 16.20
C PRO A 260 -2.22 22.51 17.11
N LEU A 261 -2.00 21.31 16.53
CA LEU A 261 -1.73 20.08 17.30
C LEU A 261 -0.24 19.89 17.63
N LYS A 262 0.63 20.88 17.39
CA LYS A 262 2.09 20.79 17.59
C LYS A 262 2.68 19.56 16.88
N LYS A 263 2.43 19.45 15.58
CA LYS A 263 3.07 18.47 14.70
C LYS A 263 3.87 19.21 13.63
N SER A 264 4.95 18.59 13.18
CA SER A 264 5.77 19.09 12.07
C SER A 264 5.92 17.99 11.04
N ASP A 265 5.59 18.27 9.79
CA ASP A 265 5.84 17.33 8.69
C ASP A 265 7.15 17.70 7.99
N LEU A 266 7.98 16.71 7.65
CA LEU A 266 9.15 16.91 6.81
C LEU A 266 8.98 16.20 5.47
N LEU A 267 9.37 16.92 4.42
CA LEU A 267 9.42 16.43 3.06
C LEU A 267 10.89 16.16 2.70
N PHE A 268 11.18 14.93 2.31
CA PHE A 268 12.50 14.49 1.85
C PHE A 268 12.44 14.16 0.36
N VAL A 269 13.53 14.46 -0.34
CA VAL A 269 13.66 14.21 -1.79
C VAL A 269 14.94 13.43 -2.07
N ARG A 270 14.88 12.50 -3.03
CA ARG A 270 16.07 11.75 -3.46
C ARG A 270 17.04 12.69 -4.14
N ASN A 271 18.31 12.64 -3.76
CA ASN A 271 19.32 13.63 -4.19
C ASN A 271 19.52 13.71 -5.71
N GLU A 272 19.29 12.63 -6.44
CA GLU A 272 19.38 12.59 -7.91
C GLU A 272 18.35 13.49 -8.63
N LEU A 273 17.28 13.88 -7.93
CA LEU A 273 16.22 14.74 -8.45
C LEU A 273 16.49 16.24 -8.20
N ASN A 274 17.57 16.58 -7.49
CA ASN A 274 17.93 17.98 -7.19
C ASN A 274 18.72 18.68 -8.33
N ASN A 275 18.69 18.13 -9.55
CA ASN A 275 19.42 18.66 -10.72
C ASN A 275 18.51 19.44 -11.67
#